data_AF-A0AAW6TAF2-F1
#
_entry.id   AF-A0AAW6TAF2-F1
#
_cell.length_a   1.000
_cell.length_b   1.000
_cell.length_c   1.000
_cell.angle_alpha   90.00
_cell.angle_beta   90.00
_cell.angle_gamma   90.00
#
_symmetry.space_group_name_H-M   'P 1'
#
loop_
_entity.id
_entity.type
_entity.pdbx_description
1 polymer ?
#
loop_
_entity_poly.entity_id
_entity_poly.type
_entity_poly.pdbx_seq_one_letter_code
_entity_poly.pdbx_strand_id
1 'polypeptide(L)'
;MRPFALTRKPARAATSISLAAIISCALVVAGAPSAAMAADVPVTTDAELATALNTAPDGDVVVVNADFALGAAATVANSIALDLNGHAISVAGLTVAAGKAFTIRDTAGGGALSATAGFAAGITTHGATLTIESGTITATAGHGAGIGGGDGQDCGTINITGGTVTATGNSDGPGIGSGWASNGPCTISISGGQVTAVGGNLSSGIGSGWYAPAPATVSITGGTVVATGSANSAAIGGSEGSNGGTVTIGDGATVTVNSTNGRAFGGGVGGGFGTVTIGGTVIVPASASMIVPAGGAVTVTPTGSITGDGALGGAGTLANSGTLTVASIDSVENGGTLAVAGNNYVVTFDSNHVDAAPASTAQRVYAASLDAALLALPAPTLTGRTLTGWNTLADGTGTAFTSATSISGDLTVFAVWNNPTPPVTPAPPAGGGAAVPAADSGTGRTLPQTGVDASLGWLALALLGLGAAAGVVSRRRERTQG
;
A
#
# COMPACT_ATOMS: atom_id res chain seq x y z
N MET A 1 17.59 -56.38 -36.89
CA MET A 1 16.63 -57.42 -37.33
C MET A 1 15.26 -57.08 -36.75
N ARG A 2 14.25 -56.81 -37.60
CA ARG A 2 12.82 -56.93 -37.26
C ARG A 2 12.35 -58.35 -37.63
N PRO A 3 11.23 -58.86 -37.08
CA PRO A 3 9.94 -58.75 -37.81
C PRO A 3 8.63 -58.64 -36.96
N PHE A 4 7.63 -57.99 -37.58
CA PHE A 4 6.15 -58.20 -37.67
C PHE A 4 5.30 -58.44 -36.38
N ALA A 5 4.22 -57.72 -36.02
CA ALA A 5 3.06 -57.03 -36.66
C ALA A 5 1.77 -57.88 -36.84
N LEU A 6 0.68 -57.53 -36.12
CA LEU A 6 -0.78 -57.67 -36.45
C LEU A 6 -1.60 -57.00 -35.31
N THR A 7 -2.20 -55.80 -35.42
CA THR A 7 -3.50 -55.35 -36.00
C THR A 7 -4.82 -55.73 -35.28
N ARG A 8 -5.59 -54.66 -34.95
CA ARG A 8 -7.07 -54.42 -34.98
C ARG A 8 -7.95 -54.49 -33.70
N LYS A 9 -8.74 -53.39 -33.59
CA LYS A 9 -9.83 -52.86 -32.71
C LYS A 9 -11.17 -53.65 -32.82
N PRO A 10 -12.34 -53.23 -32.24
CA PRO A 10 -12.83 -52.96 -30.86
C PRO A 10 -14.10 -53.79 -30.48
N ALA A 11 -14.66 -53.68 -29.25
CA ALA A 11 -16.06 -54.08 -28.96
C ALA A 11 -16.70 -53.31 -27.78
N ARG A 12 -18.03 -53.16 -27.82
CA ARG A 12 -18.95 -52.29 -27.05
C ARG A 12 -20.00 -53.16 -26.32
N ALA A 13 -20.59 -52.65 -25.22
CA ALA A 13 -21.85 -53.06 -24.55
C ALA A 13 -21.78 -54.37 -23.69
N ALA A 14 -22.57 -54.63 -22.64
CA ALA A 14 -23.83 -54.06 -22.14
C ALA A 14 -24.07 -54.36 -20.63
N THR A 15 -24.92 -53.52 -20.04
CA THR A 15 -25.90 -53.63 -18.93
C THR A 15 -26.21 -55.02 -18.31
N SER A 16 -26.30 -55.07 -16.98
CA SER A 16 -27.27 -55.94 -16.27
C SER A 16 -27.67 -55.35 -14.92
N ILE A 17 -28.97 -55.07 -14.80
CA ILE A 17 -29.72 -54.65 -13.60
C ILE A 17 -29.95 -55.89 -12.72
N SER A 18 -29.71 -55.79 -11.42
CA SER A 18 -30.31 -56.70 -10.43
C SER A 18 -30.88 -55.90 -9.27
N LEU A 19 -32.19 -55.99 -9.13
CA LEU A 19 -33.05 -55.39 -8.11
C LEU A 19 -33.28 -56.40 -6.98
N ALA A 20 -33.44 -55.85 -5.77
CA ALA A 20 -34.14 -56.39 -4.59
C ALA A 20 -33.33 -57.18 -3.55
N ALA A 21 -33.13 -56.54 -2.38
CA ALA A 21 -33.81 -56.96 -1.16
C ALA A 21 -33.97 -55.75 -0.22
N ILE A 22 -35.22 -55.33 -0.01
CA ILE A 22 -35.61 -54.31 0.97
C ILE A 22 -35.67 -55.00 2.34
N ILE A 23 -34.80 -54.60 3.26
CA ILE A 23 -35.01 -54.84 4.69
C ILE A 23 -35.29 -53.46 5.30
N SER A 24 -36.57 -53.23 5.59
CA SER A 24 -37.02 -52.13 6.43
C SER A 24 -36.41 -52.28 7.83
N CYS A 25 -35.38 -51.48 8.11
CA CYS A 25 -35.02 -51.14 9.47
C CYS A 25 -35.52 -49.72 9.70
N ALA A 26 -36.59 -49.59 10.49
CA ALA A 26 -37.08 -48.31 10.97
C ALA A 26 -36.01 -47.69 11.88
N LEU A 27 -35.10 -46.91 11.29
CA LEU A 27 -34.27 -46.00 12.03
C LEU A 27 -35.17 -44.84 12.45
N VAL A 28 -35.51 -44.81 13.73
CA VAL A 28 -36.00 -43.61 14.39
C VAL A 28 -34.93 -42.54 14.18
N VAL A 29 -35.15 -41.68 13.19
CA VAL A 29 -34.45 -40.40 13.10
C VAL A 29 -34.94 -39.61 14.30
N ALA A 30 -34.26 -39.76 15.44
CA ALA A 30 -34.28 -38.74 16.46
C ALA A 30 -33.88 -37.45 15.75
N GLY A 31 -34.85 -36.56 15.60
CA GLY A 31 -34.66 -35.32 14.86
C GLY A 31 -33.40 -34.64 15.32
N ALA A 32 -32.43 -34.50 14.43
CA ALA A 32 -31.51 -33.38 14.53
C ALA A 32 -32.41 -32.14 14.67
N PRO A 33 -32.18 -31.25 15.65
CA PRO A 33 -32.97 -30.04 15.75
C PRO A 33 -32.87 -29.36 14.38
N SER A 34 -34.00 -29.27 13.69
CA SER A 34 -34.13 -28.42 12.52
C SER A 34 -33.61 -27.06 12.97
N ALA A 35 -32.55 -26.55 12.33
CA ALA A 35 -32.15 -25.16 12.54
C ALA A 35 -33.43 -24.33 12.38
N ALA A 36 -33.89 -23.73 13.48
CA ALA A 36 -35.04 -22.85 13.43
C ALA A 36 -34.72 -21.80 12.35
N MET A 37 -35.61 -21.63 11.38
CA MET A 37 -35.40 -20.60 10.38
C MET A 37 -35.32 -19.27 11.12
N ALA A 38 -34.24 -18.51 10.88
CA ALA A 38 -34.09 -17.16 11.39
C ALA A 38 -35.38 -16.38 11.13
N ALA A 39 -36.03 -15.88 12.19
CA ALA A 39 -37.22 -15.07 12.06
C ALA A 39 -36.86 -13.59 11.98
N ASP A 40 -37.59 -12.85 11.16
CA ASP A 40 -37.49 -11.39 11.14
C ASP A 40 -38.28 -10.82 12.32
N VAL A 41 -37.62 -9.97 13.10
CA VAL A 41 -38.18 -9.22 14.24
C VAL A 41 -38.22 -7.75 13.83
N PRO A 42 -39.31 -7.28 13.19
CA PRO A 42 -39.42 -5.89 12.77
C PRO A 42 -39.57 -4.98 14.00
N VAL A 43 -38.81 -3.89 14.04
CA VAL A 43 -38.89 -2.89 15.11
C VAL A 43 -39.25 -1.52 14.53
N THR A 44 -40.13 -0.80 15.23
CA THR A 44 -40.68 0.50 14.82
C THR A 44 -40.51 1.60 15.87
N THR A 45 -40.05 1.25 17.08
CA THR A 45 -39.78 2.19 18.17
C THR A 45 -38.45 1.91 18.87
N ASP A 46 -37.88 2.91 19.54
CA ASP A 46 -36.64 2.77 20.33
C ASP A 46 -36.75 1.66 21.39
N ALA A 47 -37.91 1.54 22.05
CA ALA A 47 -38.15 0.54 23.08
C ALA A 47 -38.20 -0.89 22.52
N GLU A 48 -38.79 -1.06 21.33
CA GLU A 48 -38.79 -2.33 20.60
C GLU A 48 -37.39 -2.72 20.18
N LEU A 49 -36.60 -1.80 19.63
CA LEU A 49 -35.21 -2.06 19.26
C LEU A 49 -34.37 -2.46 20.48
N ALA A 50 -34.43 -1.69 21.58
CA ALA A 50 -33.70 -2.00 22.80
C ALA A 50 -34.07 -3.38 23.37
N THR A 51 -35.36 -3.73 23.33
CA THR A 51 -35.86 -5.03 23.77
C THR A 51 -35.39 -6.14 22.84
N ALA A 52 -35.48 -5.94 21.52
CA ALA A 52 -35.10 -6.92 20.52
C ALA A 52 -33.60 -7.24 20.58
N LEU A 53 -32.72 -6.24 20.72
CA LEU A 53 -31.28 -6.47 20.89
C LEU A 53 -30.97 -7.38 22.09
N ASN A 54 -31.76 -7.27 23.17
CA ASN A 54 -31.53 -8.04 24.39
C ASN A 54 -32.24 -9.40 24.42
N THR A 55 -33.38 -9.55 23.74
CA THR A 55 -34.28 -10.69 23.95
C THR A 55 -34.59 -11.49 22.69
N ALA A 56 -34.25 -11.00 21.50
CA ALA A 56 -34.44 -11.75 20.26
C ALA A 56 -33.71 -13.11 20.36
N PRO A 57 -34.37 -14.23 19.99
CA PRO A 57 -33.77 -15.56 19.97
C PRO A 57 -32.47 -15.66 19.17
N ASP A 58 -31.61 -16.60 19.56
CA ASP A 58 -30.41 -16.93 18.77
C ASP A 58 -30.82 -17.32 17.33
N GLY A 59 -30.25 -16.63 16.34
CA GLY A 59 -30.49 -16.83 14.91
C GLY A 59 -31.39 -15.78 14.25
N ASP A 60 -32.16 -15.01 15.02
CA ASP A 60 -33.13 -14.06 14.47
C ASP A 60 -32.47 -12.79 13.88
N VAL A 61 -33.23 -12.11 13.01
CA VAL A 61 -32.83 -10.86 12.36
C VAL A 61 -33.72 -9.73 12.88
N VAL A 62 -33.14 -8.78 13.59
CA VAL A 62 -33.82 -7.54 13.99
C VAL A 62 -33.82 -6.59 12.79
N VAL A 63 -35.00 -6.27 12.27
CA VAL A 63 -35.16 -5.43 11.06
C VAL A 63 -35.63 -4.04 11.45
N VAL A 64 -34.82 -3.04 11.15
CA VAL A 64 -35.07 -1.63 11.47
C VAL A 64 -36.04 -1.03 10.46
N ASN A 65 -37.12 -0.37 10.92
CA ASN A 65 -38.12 0.28 10.05
C ASN A 65 -38.31 1.78 10.34
N ALA A 66 -37.42 2.37 11.14
CA ALA A 66 -37.36 3.79 11.41
C ALA A 66 -35.96 4.14 11.94
N ASP A 67 -35.63 5.43 11.95
CA ASP A 67 -34.42 5.90 12.60
C ASP A 67 -34.60 5.91 14.13
N PHE A 68 -33.57 5.49 14.87
CA PHE A 68 -33.62 5.31 16.32
C PHE A 68 -32.48 6.01 17.07
N ALA A 69 -32.79 6.46 18.28
CA ALA A 69 -31.84 7.12 19.17
C ALA A 69 -31.91 6.53 20.57
N LEU A 70 -31.18 5.44 20.78
CA LEU A 70 -31.01 4.79 22.06
C LEU A 70 -30.12 5.67 22.95
N GLY A 71 -30.75 6.57 23.72
CA GLY A 71 -30.04 7.49 24.62
C GLY A 71 -29.21 6.82 25.73
N ALA A 72 -29.27 5.50 25.85
CA ALA A 72 -28.50 4.68 26.78
C ALA A 72 -27.72 3.59 26.02
N ALA A 73 -26.73 3.01 26.69
CA ALA A 73 -26.00 1.87 26.15
C ALA A 73 -26.92 0.65 25.98
N ALA A 74 -26.66 -0.17 24.96
CA ALA A 74 -27.44 -1.37 24.67
C ALA A 74 -26.56 -2.63 24.72
N THR A 75 -27.18 -3.76 25.04
CA THR A 75 -26.52 -5.07 25.09
C THR A 75 -27.20 -6.05 24.15
N VAL A 76 -26.41 -6.61 23.23
CA VAL A 76 -26.78 -7.75 22.41
C VAL A 76 -26.54 -9.02 23.22
N ALA A 77 -27.59 -9.61 23.78
CA ALA A 77 -27.47 -10.71 24.73
C ALA A 77 -27.51 -12.10 24.08
N ASN A 78 -27.96 -12.19 22.83
CA ASN A 78 -28.09 -13.41 22.05
C ASN A 78 -27.36 -13.28 20.71
N SER A 79 -27.17 -14.39 20.01
CA SER A 79 -26.52 -14.40 18.71
C SER A 79 -27.51 -14.02 17.63
N ILE A 80 -27.53 -12.76 17.21
CA ILE A 80 -28.54 -12.21 16.30
C ILE A 80 -27.89 -11.43 15.15
N ALA A 81 -28.68 -11.14 14.12
CA ALA A 81 -28.34 -10.14 13.13
C ALA A 81 -29.18 -8.86 13.30
N LEU A 82 -28.59 -7.71 13.04
CA LEU A 82 -29.27 -6.42 12.88
C LEU A 82 -29.23 -6.06 11.40
N ASP A 83 -30.41 -5.91 10.79
CA ASP A 83 -30.57 -5.32 9.48
C ASP A 83 -30.99 -3.86 9.62
N LEU A 84 -30.09 -2.95 9.28
CA LEU A 84 -30.31 -1.51 9.29
C LEU A 84 -31.37 -1.10 8.26
N ASN A 85 -31.55 -1.86 7.18
CA ASN A 85 -32.62 -1.65 6.20
C ASN A 85 -32.78 -0.17 5.76
N GLY A 86 -31.65 0.51 5.51
CA GLY A 86 -31.61 1.90 5.07
C GLY A 86 -31.80 2.97 6.16
N HIS A 87 -31.89 2.59 7.43
CA HIS A 87 -32.16 3.48 8.55
C HIS A 87 -30.96 3.72 9.47
N ALA A 88 -31.04 4.81 10.25
CA ALA A 88 -29.99 5.22 11.17
C ALA A 88 -30.30 4.85 12.63
N ILE A 89 -29.32 4.26 13.33
CA ILE A 89 -29.36 4.03 14.77
C ILE A 89 -28.23 4.80 15.43
N SER A 90 -28.53 5.55 16.49
CA SER A 90 -27.55 6.08 17.42
C SER A 90 -27.71 5.44 18.80
N VAL A 91 -26.60 5.06 19.43
CA VAL A 91 -26.58 4.40 20.74
C VAL A 91 -25.40 4.88 21.57
N ALA A 92 -25.58 5.01 22.89
CA ALA A 92 -24.53 5.44 23.82
C ALA A 92 -23.50 4.34 24.16
N GLY A 93 -23.14 3.52 23.17
CA GLY A 93 -22.30 2.33 23.29
C GLY A 93 -23.09 1.04 23.12
N LEU A 94 -22.48 0.05 22.48
CA LEU A 94 -23.08 -1.26 22.23
C LEU A 94 -22.19 -2.36 22.78
N THR A 95 -22.74 -3.31 23.54
CA THR A 95 -21.99 -4.46 24.06
C THR A 95 -22.54 -5.75 23.49
N VAL A 96 -21.69 -6.59 22.90
CA VAL A 96 -22.05 -7.96 22.54
C VAL A 96 -21.67 -8.87 23.70
N ALA A 97 -22.62 -9.64 24.22
CA ALA A 97 -22.37 -10.54 25.33
C ALA A 97 -21.32 -11.61 24.96
N ALA A 98 -20.46 -11.97 25.93
CA ALA A 98 -19.43 -12.99 25.72
C ALA A 98 -20.03 -14.33 25.25
N GLY A 99 -19.36 -14.96 24.29
CA GLY A 99 -19.82 -16.20 23.65
C GLY A 99 -20.93 -16.02 22.62
N LYS A 100 -21.38 -14.79 22.35
CA LYS A 100 -22.42 -14.49 21.35
C LYS A 100 -21.84 -13.92 20.06
N ALA A 101 -22.62 -14.03 18.98
CA ALA A 101 -22.28 -13.50 17.67
C ALA A 101 -23.27 -12.42 17.24
N PHE A 102 -22.78 -11.24 16.88
CA PHE A 102 -23.60 -10.15 16.38
C PHE A 102 -23.21 -9.81 14.94
N THR A 103 -24.19 -9.85 14.04
CA THR A 103 -24.00 -9.49 12.63
C THR A 103 -24.71 -8.20 12.32
N ILE A 104 -24.05 -7.24 11.66
CA ILE A 104 -24.67 -6.02 11.16
C ILE A 104 -24.70 -6.05 9.64
N ARG A 105 -25.87 -5.77 9.06
CA ARG A 105 -26.06 -5.63 7.62
C ARG A 105 -27.02 -4.49 7.32
N ASP A 106 -27.08 -4.09 6.06
CA ASP A 106 -27.96 -3.06 5.54
C ASP A 106 -28.51 -3.50 4.18
N THR A 107 -29.66 -4.17 4.18
CA THR A 107 -30.20 -4.80 2.97
C THR A 107 -30.76 -3.79 1.97
N ALA A 108 -31.30 -2.66 2.43
CA ALA A 108 -31.84 -1.60 1.58
C ALA A 108 -30.80 -0.54 1.17
N GLY A 109 -29.70 -0.43 1.91
CA GLY A 109 -28.63 0.53 1.64
C GLY A 109 -28.88 1.91 2.25
N GLY A 110 -27.80 2.58 2.67
CA GLY A 110 -27.85 3.91 3.28
C GLY A 110 -28.06 3.91 4.81
N GLY A 111 -28.23 2.73 5.40
CA GLY A 111 -28.35 2.56 6.84
C GLY A 111 -27.05 2.85 7.58
N ALA A 112 -27.19 3.33 8.81
CA ALA A 112 -26.06 3.70 9.65
C ALA A 112 -26.22 3.26 11.11
N LEU A 113 -25.13 2.85 11.75
CA LEU A 113 -25.05 2.62 13.19
C LEU A 113 -23.95 3.50 13.78
N SER A 114 -24.30 4.39 14.69
CA SER A 114 -23.38 5.23 15.46
C SER A 114 -23.38 4.81 16.92
N ALA A 115 -22.32 4.14 17.37
CA ALA A 115 -22.12 3.73 18.75
C ALA A 115 -21.04 4.60 19.42
N THR A 116 -21.48 5.53 20.26
CA THR A 116 -20.58 6.48 20.95
C THR A 116 -20.66 6.27 22.45
N ALA A 117 -19.63 5.66 23.02
CA ALA A 117 -19.59 5.36 24.44
C ALA A 117 -18.97 6.51 25.25
N GLY A 118 -19.44 6.71 26.48
CA GLY A 118 -18.86 7.70 27.40
C GLY A 118 -17.64 7.20 28.19
N PHE A 119 -17.62 5.91 28.55
CA PHE A 119 -16.58 5.30 29.42
C PHE A 119 -16.23 3.86 29.02
N ALA A 120 -16.52 3.46 27.78
CA ALA A 120 -16.27 2.11 27.26
C ALA A 120 -15.86 2.17 25.79
N ALA A 121 -15.62 0.99 25.21
CA ALA A 121 -15.49 0.85 23.78
C ALA A 121 -16.80 1.24 23.08
N GLY A 122 -16.71 1.78 21.86
CA GLY A 122 -17.91 2.15 21.09
C GLY A 122 -18.79 0.93 20.84
N ILE A 123 -18.20 -0.12 20.29
CA ILE A 123 -18.78 -1.46 20.20
C ILE A 123 -17.86 -2.43 20.97
N THR A 124 -18.33 -2.94 22.10
CA THR A 124 -17.60 -3.89 22.95
C THR A 124 -17.82 -5.32 22.49
N THR A 125 -16.74 -6.05 22.20
CA THR A 125 -16.77 -7.43 21.66
C THR A 125 -15.95 -8.42 22.48
N HIS A 126 -15.72 -8.12 23.76
CA HIS A 126 -14.96 -8.97 24.67
C HIS A 126 -15.52 -10.41 24.72
N GLY A 127 -14.70 -11.38 24.33
CA GLY A 127 -15.10 -12.79 24.26
C GLY A 127 -16.25 -13.07 23.29
N ALA A 128 -16.60 -12.14 22.41
CA ALA A 128 -17.71 -12.21 21.47
C ALA A 128 -17.23 -12.20 20.02
N THR A 129 -18.15 -12.42 19.08
CA THR A 129 -17.91 -12.26 17.64
C THR A 129 -18.75 -11.13 17.09
N LEU A 130 -18.11 -10.18 16.39
CA LEU A 130 -18.79 -9.16 15.61
C LEU A 130 -18.52 -9.41 14.13
N THR A 131 -19.57 -9.36 13.32
CA THR A 131 -19.46 -9.39 11.85
C THR A 131 -20.15 -8.17 11.25
N ILE A 132 -19.43 -7.39 10.43
CA ILE A 132 -19.99 -6.27 9.67
C ILE A 132 -20.02 -6.68 8.19
N GLU A 133 -21.23 -6.81 7.65
CA GLU A 133 -21.48 -7.18 6.25
C GLU A 133 -21.63 -5.95 5.35
N SER A 134 -22.31 -4.91 5.85
CA SER A 134 -22.64 -3.70 5.10
C SER A 134 -23.10 -2.56 6.03
N GLY A 135 -23.51 -1.43 5.46
CA GLY A 135 -23.93 -0.23 6.19
C GLY A 135 -22.77 0.71 6.55
N THR A 136 -23.13 1.86 7.12
CA THR A 136 -22.16 2.83 7.66
C THR A 136 -22.05 2.68 9.16
N ILE A 137 -20.91 2.20 9.66
CA ILE A 137 -20.69 1.95 11.07
C ILE A 137 -19.70 2.98 11.61
N THR A 138 -20.11 3.74 12.62
CA THR A 138 -19.24 4.65 13.37
C THR A 138 -19.20 4.20 14.82
N ALA A 139 -18.02 3.85 15.32
CA ALA A 139 -17.83 3.39 16.69
C ALA A 139 -16.75 4.23 17.37
N THR A 140 -17.17 5.03 18.35
CA THR A 140 -16.30 5.96 19.06
C THR A 140 -16.24 5.59 20.53
N ALA A 141 -15.03 5.32 21.01
CA ALA A 141 -14.79 4.99 22.40
C ALA A 141 -14.80 6.24 23.28
N GLY A 142 -15.33 6.07 24.49
CA GLY A 142 -15.02 6.96 25.61
C GLY A 142 -13.74 6.51 26.33
N HIS A 143 -13.51 5.20 26.36
CA HIS A 143 -12.31 4.57 26.90
C HIS A 143 -12.10 3.19 26.24
N GLY A 144 -10.88 2.83 25.84
CA GLY A 144 -10.62 1.58 25.13
C GLY A 144 -10.88 1.68 23.63
N ALA A 145 -11.22 0.55 23.00
CA ALA A 145 -11.25 0.47 21.54
C ALA A 145 -12.49 1.11 20.91
N GLY A 146 -12.38 1.65 19.69
CA GLY A 146 -13.58 2.06 18.93
C GLY A 146 -14.50 0.85 18.71
N ILE A 147 -13.95 -0.21 18.12
CA ILE A 147 -14.55 -1.55 18.03
C ILE A 147 -13.60 -2.54 18.69
N GLY A 148 -14.04 -3.22 19.74
CA GLY A 148 -13.23 -4.24 20.39
C GLY A 148 -13.34 -4.27 21.90
N GLY A 149 -12.20 -4.32 22.58
CA GLY A 149 -12.13 -4.44 24.04
C GLY A 149 -12.13 -3.07 24.75
N GLY A 150 -12.82 -3.01 25.88
CA GLY A 150 -12.62 -1.97 26.89
C GLY A 150 -11.37 -2.22 27.76
N ASP A 151 -11.31 -1.56 28.91
CA ASP A 151 -10.21 -1.69 29.86
C ASP A 151 -10.03 -3.13 30.36
N GLY A 152 -8.82 -3.70 30.23
CA GLY A 152 -8.50 -5.08 30.58
C GLY A 152 -9.14 -6.15 29.69
N GLN A 153 -9.89 -5.76 28.66
CA GLN A 153 -10.69 -6.67 27.84
C GLN A 153 -10.04 -6.94 26.49
N ASP A 154 -10.18 -8.17 26.03
CA ASP A 154 -9.82 -8.54 24.66
C ASP A 154 -10.85 -8.07 23.62
N CYS A 155 -10.48 -8.15 22.35
CA CYS A 155 -11.34 -7.78 21.24
C CYS A 155 -12.26 -8.92 20.74
N GLY A 156 -12.14 -10.12 21.30
CA GLY A 156 -12.78 -11.32 20.76
C GLY A 156 -12.42 -11.55 19.29
N THR A 157 -13.44 -11.76 18.46
CA THR A 157 -13.30 -11.89 17.00
C THR A 157 -14.07 -10.78 16.30
N ILE A 158 -13.38 -10.04 15.42
CA ILE A 158 -13.95 -8.94 14.63
C ILE A 158 -13.78 -9.27 13.16
N ASN A 159 -14.89 -9.39 12.43
CA ASN A 159 -14.92 -9.65 11.00
C ASN A 159 -15.57 -8.46 10.27
N ILE A 160 -14.87 -7.89 9.31
CA ILE A 160 -15.38 -6.82 8.44
C ILE A 160 -15.31 -7.32 7.01
N THR A 161 -16.46 -7.59 6.42
CA THR A 161 -16.57 -8.13 5.05
C THR A 161 -17.05 -7.08 4.05
N GLY A 162 -17.61 -5.97 4.53
CA GLY A 162 -18.12 -4.86 3.71
C GLY A 162 -18.48 -3.64 4.54
N GLY A 163 -19.17 -2.70 3.89
CA GLY A 163 -19.61 -1.43 4.51
C GLY A 163 -18.53 -0.35 4.61
N THR A 164 -18.90 0.78 5.21
CA THR A 164 -17.99 1.86 5.59
C THR A 164 -17.87 1.87 7.10
N VAL A 165 -16.69 1.55 7.62
CA VAL A 165 -16.45 1.42 9.06
C VAL A 165 -15.47 2.48 9.52
N THR A 166 -15.88 3.33 10.45
CA THR A 166 -15.01 4.27 11.15
C THR A 166 -14.97 3.88 12.62
N ALA A 167 -13.79 3.53 13.11
CA ALA A 167 -13.57 3.12 14.49
C ALA A 167 -12.50 4.00 15.13
N THR A 168 -12.86 4.70 16.20
CA THR A 168 -11.99 5.64 16.89
C THR A 168 -11.84 5.23 18.34
N GLY A 169 -10.61 4.85 18.70
CA GLY A 169 -10.22 4.58 20.08
C GLY A 169 -10.01 5.88 20.87
N ASN A 170 -9.93 5.73 22.18
CA ASN A 170 -9.62 6.79 23.13
C ASN A 170 -8.75 6.21 24.27
N SER A 171 -8.26 7.01 25.22
CA SER A 171 -7.44 6.62 26.39
C SER A 171 -6.78 5.23 26.25
N ASP A 172 -5.72 5.16 25.45
CA ASP A 172 -4.85 3.97 25.27
C ASP A 172 -5.44 2.79 24.50
N GLY A 173 -6.67 2.93 24.01
CA GLY A 173 -7.36 1.94 23.19
C GLY A 173 -7.22 2.16 21.67
N PRO A 174 -7.16 1.07 20.90
CA PRO A 174 -6.98 1.14 19.46
C PRO A 174 -8.26 1.57 18.74
N GLY A 175 -8.18 1.90 17.45
CA GLY A 175 -9.38 2.07 16.63
C GLY A 175 -10.18 0.77 16.59
N ILE A 176 -9.52 -0.32 16.20
CA ILE A 176 -10.08 -1.67 16.19
C ILE A 176 -9.14 -2.61 16.95
N GLY A 177 -9.64 -3.28 17.99
CA GLY A 177 -8.91 -4.35 18.67
C GLY A 177 -8.98 -4.31 20.19
N SER A 178 -7.94 -4.80 20.88
CA SER A 178 -8.02 -5.01 22.33
C SER A 178 -7.74 -3.73 23.11
N GLY A 179 -8.39 -3.55 24.27
CA GLY A 179 -8.12 -2.40 25.14
C GLY A 179 -6.83 -2.53 25.96
N TRP A 180 -6.66 -1.60 26.90
CA TRP A 180 -5.50 -1.54 27.79
C TRP A 180 -5.30 -2.84 28.58
N ALA A 181 -4.05 -3.29 28.72
CA ALA A 181 -3.63 -4.45 29.51
C ALA A 181 -4.41 -5.76 29.27
N SER A 182 -4.95 -5.95 28.07
CA SER A 182 -5.72 -7.15 27.73
C SER A 182 -4.83 -8.40 27.71
N ASN A 183 -5.29 -9.48 28.36
CA ASN A 183 -4.62 -10.78 28.35
C ASN A 183 -5.29 -11.81 27.42
N GLY A 184 -6.43 -11.47 26.82
CA GLY A 184 -7.22 -12.39 26.01
C GLY A 184 -6.90 -12.35 24.51
N PRO A 185 -7.46 -13.29 23.74
CA PRO A 185 -7.20 -13.41 22.30
C PRO A 185 -7.83 -12.25 21.52
N CYS A 186 -7.16 -11.81 20.47
CA CYS A 186 -7.73 -10.82 19.55
C CYS A 186 -7.50 -11.23 18.10
N THR A 187 -8.60 -11.48 17.39
CA THR A 187 -8.58 -11.82 15.96
C THR A 187 -9.36 -10.78 15.19
N ILE A 188 -8.70 -10.14 14.23
CA ILE A 188 -9.27 -9.09 13.38
C ILE A 188 -9.13 -9.54 11.93
N SER A 189 -10.25 -9.73 11.24
CA SER A 189 -10.29 -10.08 9.82
C SER A 189 -11.04 -9.02 9.04
N ILE A 190 -10.40 -8.46 8.01
CA ILE A 190 -10.98 -7.50 7.09
C ILE A 190 -10.85 -8.08 5.68
N SER A 191 -11.96 -8.45 5.05
CA SER A 191 -11.99 -9.00 3.69
C SER A 191 -12.64 -8.08 2.67
N GLY A 192 -13.22 -6.95 3.10
CA GLY A 192 -13.83 -5.96 2.23
C GLY A 192 -14.22 -4.69 2.97
N GLY A 193 -14.86 -3.77 2.24
CA GLY A 193 -15.32 -2.48 2.77
C GLY A 193 -14.26 -1.39 2.75
N GLN A 194 -14.65 -0.22 3.26
CA GLN A 194 -13.77 0.93 3.51
C GLN A 194 -13.65 1.11 5.01
N VAL A 195 -12.46 0.85 5.57
CA VAL A 195 -12.23 0.84 7.03
C VAL A 195 -11.26 1.95 7.40
N THR A 196 -11.68 2.84 8.29
CA THR A 196 -10.83 3.83 8.92
C THR A 196 -10.73 3.51 10.41
N ALA A 197 -9.54 3.18 10.87
CA ALA A 197 -9.27 2.82 12.25
C ALA A 197 -8.22 3.79 12.83
N VAL A 198 -8.63 4.55 13.85
CA VAL A 198 -7.81 5.58 14.49
C VAL A 198 -7.60 5.22 15.93
N GLY A 199 -6.35 4.96 16.31
CA GLY A 199 -5.95 4.72 17.69
C GLY A 199 -6.10 5.97 18.55
N GLY A 200 -6.38 5.76 19.83
CA GLY A 200 -6.30 6.80 20.84
C GLY A 200 -4.84 7.21 21.14
N ASN A 201 -4.66 7.93 22.24
CA ASN A 201 -3.32 8.29 22.72
C ASN A 201 -2.47 7.02 22.95
N LEU A 202 -1.21 7.03 22.53
CA LEU A 202 -0.26 5.91 22.65
C LEU A 202 -0.80 4.56 22.14
N SER A 203 -1.76 4.54 21.22
CA SER A 203 -2.42 3.32 20.76
C SER A 203 -2.31 3.08 19.26
N SER A 204 -2.49 1.82 18.86
CA SER A 204 -2.48 1.40 17.47
C SER A 204 -3.80 1.73 16.74
N GLY A 205 -3.75 1.87 15.42
CA GLY A 205 -4.98 1.98 14.63
C GLY A 205 -5.76 0.67 14.69
N ILE A 206 -5.09 -0.44 14.38
CA ILE A 206 -5.64 -1.79 14.40
C ILE A 206 -4.70 -2.72 15.19
N GLY A 207 -5.21 -3.37 16.23
CA GLY A 207 -4.49 -4.43 16.93
C GLY A 207 -4.61 -4.33 18.45
N SER A 208 -3.51 -4.35 19.17
CA SER A 208 -3.51 -4.41 20.63
C SER A 208 -3.33 -3.02 21.26
N GLY A 209 -4.08 -2.73 22.33
CA GLY A 209 -3.92 -1.55 23.18
C GLY A 209 -2.63 -1.56 24.02
N TRP A 210 -2.44 -0.54 24.84
CA TRP A 210 -1.22 -0.35 25.64
C TRP A 210 -1.02 -1.48 26.67
N TYR A 211 0.22 -1.98 26.78
CA TYR A 211 0.62 -3.07 27.69
C TYR A 211 -0.20 -4.36 27.57
N ALA A 212 -0.71 -4.66 26.39
CA ALA A 212 -1.37 -5.93 26.11
C ALA A 212 -0.33 -7.03 25.83
N PRO A 213 -0.10 -7.99 26.76
CA PRO A 213 0.87 -9.06 26.53
C PRO A 213 0.44 -10.04 25.43
N ALA A 214 -0.87 -10.20 25.22
CA ALA A 214 -1.43 -11.01 24.15
C ALA A 214 -1.45 -10.20 22.84
N PRO A 215 -0.65 -10.58 21.83
CA PRO A 215 -0.65 -9.87 20.56
C PRO A 215 -1.90 -10.17 19.72
N ALA A 216 -2.38 -9.18 18.98
CA ALA A 216 -3.45 -9.36 18.01
C ALA A 216 -2.99 -10.16 16.77
N THR A 217 -3.93 -10.90 16.19
CA THR A 217 -3.80 -11.46 14.83
C THR A 217 -4.64 -10.63 13.89
N VAL A 218 -4.00 -9.97 12.93
CA VAL A 218 -4.63 -9.06 11.97
C VAL A 218 -4.47 -9.62 10.54
N SER A 219 -5.59 -9.88 9.89
CA SER A 219 -5.64 -10.35 8.49
C SER A 219 -6.51 -9.42 7.66
N ILE A 220 -5.90 -8.68 6.74
CA ILE A 220 -6.59 -7.78 5.81
C ILE A 220 -6.43 -8.38 4.42
N THR A 221 -7.44 -9.08 3.93
CA THR A 221 -7.41 -9.81 2.65
C THR A 221 -8.09 -9.06 1.51
N GLY A 222 -8.88 -8.04 1.82
CA GLY A 222 -9.56 -7.19 0.85
C GLY A 222 -10.00 -5.86 1.44
N GLY A 223 -10.51 -4.98 0.58
CA GLY A 223 -11.00 -3.65 0.96
C GLY A 223 -9.91 -2.57 0.98
N THR A 224 -10.34 -1.36 1.33
CA THR A 224 -9.46 -0.20 1.53
C THR A 224 -9.41 0.13 3.02
N VAL A 225 -8.22 0.06 3.61
CA VAL A 225 -8.03 0.27 5.04
C VAL A 225 -7.10 1.45 5.28
N VAL A 226 -7.49 2.36 6.16
CA VAL A 226 -6.65 3.42 6.69
C VAL A 226 -6.48 3.16 8.18
N ALA A 227 -5.27 2.78 8.58
CA ALA A 227 -4.92 2.57 9.98
C ALA A 227 -4.02 3.70 10.46
N THR A 228 -4.42 4.36 11.55
CA THR A 228 -3.68 5.48 12.13
C THR A 228 -3.32 5.15 13.57
N GLY A 229 -2.03 4.91 13.82
CA GLY A 229 -1.47 4.77 15.17
C GLY A 229 -0.90 6.10 15.66
N SER A 230 -0.83 6.26 16.98
CA SER A 230 -0.20 7.41 17.60
C SER A 230 1.33 7.29 17.64
N ALA A 231 2.00 8.29 18.22
CA ALA A 231 3.42 8.21 18.56
C ALA A 231 3.73 6.95 19.38
N ASN A 232 4.91 6.35 19.14
CA ASN A 232 5.44 5.14 19.76
C ASN A 232 4.66 3.84 19.52
N SER A 233 3.54 3.89 18.78
CA SER A 233 2.68 2.74 18.53
C SER A 233 2.65 2.38 17.04
N ALA A 234 2.37 1.11 16.75
CA ALA A 234 2.23 0.70 15.37
C ALA A 234 0.91 1.21 14.77
N ALA A 235 0.87 1.53 13.47
CA ALA A 235 -0.42 1.75 12.81
C ALA A 235 -1.26 0.45 12.82
N ILE A 236 -0.62 -0.69 12.53
CA ILE A 236 -1.21 -2.03 12.65
C ILE A 236 -0.29 -2.94 13.46
N GLY A 237 -0.80 -3.49 14.56
CA GLY A 237 -0.07 -4.40 15.45
C GLY A 237 -0.21 -4.01 16.91
N GLY A 238 0.90 -3.84 17.60
CA GLY A 238 0.95 -3.52 19.03
C GLY A 238 1.14 -2.05 19.31
N SER A 239 0.55 -1.59 20.41
CA SER A 239 0.85 -0.30 21.01
C SER A 239 2.18 -0.34 21.79
N GLU A 240 2.55 0.75 22.47
CA GLU A 240 3.69 0.78 23.38
C GLU A 240 3.66 -0.41 24.36
N GLY A 241 4.83 -1.01 24.64
CA GLY A 241 4.97 -2.17 25.53
C GLY A 241 4.29 -3.47 25.05
N SER A 242 3.68 -3.49 23.86
CA SER A 242 2.90 -4.63 23.35
C SER A 242 3.53 -5.22 22.09
N ASN A 243 3.45 -6.56 21.96
CA ASN A 243 4.00 -7.27 20.81
C ASN A 243 3.14 -7.04 19.56
N GLY A 244 3.79 -7.00 18.39
CA GLY A 244 3.14 -6.73 17.10
C GLY A 244 2.24 -7.83 16.56
N GLY A 245 2.40 -9.06 17.07
CA GLY A 245 1.60 -10.20 16.62
C GLY A 245 1.85 -10.62 15.20
N THR A 246 0.77 -11.06 14.53
CA THR A 246 0.80 -11.48 13.14
C THR A 246 -0.02 -10.51 12.31
N VAL A 247 0.59 -9.93 11.28
CA VAL A 247 -0.08 -9.04 10.32
C VAL A 247 0.05 -9.63 8.92
N THR A 248 -1.08 -9.84 8.26
CA THR A 248 -1.14 -10.30 6.87
C THR A 248 -1.97 -9.33 6.04
N ILE A 249 -1.37 -8.77 4.99
CA ILE A 249 -2.04 -7.96 3.98
C ILE A 249 -2.15 -8.80 2.71
N GLY A 250 -3.32 -9.34 2.39
CA GLY A 250 -3.55 -10.18 1.21
C GLY A 250 -3.73 -9.39 -0.08
N ASP A 251 -3.64 -10.08 -1.21
CA ASP A 251 -3.55 -9.51 -2.56
C ASP A 251 -4.69 -8.55 -2.95
N GLY A 252 -5.88 -8.71 -2.37
CA GLY A 252 -7.03 -7.86 -2.63
C GLY A 252 -7.09 -6.59 -1.78
N ALA A 253 -6.15 -6.38 -0.86
CA ALA A 253 -6.18 -5.28 0.10
C ALA A 253 -5.34 -4.09 -0.34
N THR A 254 -5.84 -2.88 -0.06
CA THR A 254 -5.07 -1.63 -0.10
C THR A 254 -5.07 -1.02 1.29
N VAL A 255 -3.89 -0.84 1.89
CA VAL A 255 -3.74 -0.41 3.29
C VAL A 255 -2.85 0.82 3.38
N THR A 256 -3.40 1.93 3.83
CA THR A 256 -2.64 3.13 4.19
C THR A 256 -2.31 3.10 5.68
N VAL A 257 -1.02 3.24 6.00
CA VAL A 257 -0.51 3.20 7.38
C VAL A 257 0.01 4.58 7.80
N ASN A 258 -0.67 5.20 8.75
CA ASN A 258 -0.27 6.48 9.34
C ASN A 258 0.31 6.25 10.74
N SER A 259 1.56 6.65 10.97
CA SER A 259 2.15 6.69 12.31
C SER A 259 3.19 7.81 12.37
N THR A 260 3.06 8.69 13.37
CA THR A 260 4.00 9.80 13.60
C THR A 260 5.01 9.36 14.66
N ASN A 261 6.25 9.06 14.28
CA ASN A 261 7.32 8.53 15.17
C ASN A 261 7.06 7.12 15.76
N GLY A 262 6.05 6.40 15.25
CA GLY A 262 5.86 4.97 15.52
C GLY A 262 6.18 4.11 14.30
N ARG A 263 5.95 2.81 14.41
CA ARG A 263 6.17 1.88 13.29
C ARG A 263 4.91 1.81 12.42
N ALA A 264 5.03 1.60 11.11
CA ALA A 264 3.86 1.25 10.31
C ALA A 264 3.24 -0.08 10.77
N PHE A 265 4.08 -1.08 11.05
CA PHE A 265 3.66 -2.41 11.50
C PHE A 265 4.43 -2.88 12.73
N GLY A 266 3.87 -3.87 13.39
CA GLY A 266 4.54 -4.64 14.42
C GLY A 266 4.27 -4.09 15.82
N GLY A 267 5.17 -4.33 16.77
CA GLY A 267 5.01 -3.84 18.15
C GLY A 267 5.42 -2.37 18.27
N GLY A 268 4.78 -1.64 19.19
CA GLY A 268 5.22 -0.31 19.60
C GLY A 268 6.59 -0.34 20.29
N VAL A 269 7.01 0.79 20.83
CA VAL A 269 8.27 0.89 21.59
C VAL A 269 8.28 -0.12 22.75
N GLY A 270 9.37 -0.87 22.90
CA GLY A 270 9.50 -1.94 23.90
C GLY A 270 8.82 -3.28 23.54
N GLY A 271 8.01 -3.33 22.48
CA GLY A 271 7.37 -4.54 21.98
C GLY A 271 8.17 -5.25 20.88
N GLY A 272 8.04 -6.57 20.81
CA GLY A 272 8.55 -7.38 19.71
C GLY A 272 7.85 -7.06 18.39
N PHE A 273 8.59 -7.12 17.27
CA PHE A 273 8.04 -6.75 15.95
C PHE A 273 6.90 -7.67 15.50
N GLY A 274 6.97 -8.97 15.79
CA GLY A 274 6.02 -9.95 15.26
C GLY A 274 6.33 -10.35 13.81
N THR A 275 5.33 -10.83 13.09
CA THR A 275 5.43 -11.26 11.69
C THR A 275 4.57 -10.39 10.79
N VAL A 276 5.14 -9.95 9.66
CA VAL A 276 4.44 -9.11 8.67
C VAL A 276 4.60 -9.72 7.29
N THR A 277 3.48 -10.04 6.64
CA THR A 277 3.44 -10.53 5.26
C THR A 277 2.55 -9.63 4.42
N ILE A 278 3.06 -9.21 3.25
CA ILE A 278 2.41 -8.28 2.34
C ILE A 278 2.29 -8.92 0.96
N GLY A 279 1.09 -9.32 0.57
CA GLY A 279 0.68 -9.65 -0.80
C GLY A 279 -0.22 -8.62 -1.45
N GLY A 280 -0.87 -7.75 -0.66
CA GLY A 280 -1.59 -6.60 -1.17
C GLY A 280 -0.73 -5.35 -1.34
N THR A 281 -1.39 -4.20 -1.43
CA THR A 281 -0.75 -2.89 -1.49
C THR A 281 -0.70 -2.23 -0.12
N VAL A 282 0.48 -1.80 0.30
CA VAL A 282 0.69 -0.94 1.47
C VAL A 282 1.15 0.43 0.99
N ILE A 283 0.47 1.47 1.45
CA ILE A 283 0.79 2.87 1.18
C ILE A 283 1.39 3.48 2.44
N VAL A 284 2.67 3.88 2.37
CA VAL A 284 3.38 4.64 3.39
C VAL A 284 3.41 6.11 2.94
N PRO A 285 2.56 6.98 3.51
CA PRO A 285 2.53 8.39 3.12
C PRO A 285 3.76 9.16 3.61
N ALA A 286 3.99 10.35 3.07
CA ALA A 286 5.14 11.21 3.40
C ALA A 286 5.30 11.52 4.90
N SER A 287 4.21 11.50 5.67
CA SER A 287 4.23 11.74 7.12
C SER A 287 4.57 10.51 7.95
N ALA A 288 4.75 9.35 7.33
CA ALA A 288 4.94 8.07 8.00
C ALA A 288 6.24 7.38 7.53
N SER A 289 6.73 6.48 8.39
CA SER A 289 7.87 5.63 8.12
C SER A 289 7.57 4.18 8.51
N MET A 290 8.05 3.23 7.71
CA MET A 290 8.05 1.82 8.10
C MET A 290 9.44 1.45 8.61
N ILE A 291 9.54 1.32 9.94
CA ILE A 291 10.79 0.95 10.61
C ILE A 291 10.75 -0.51 11.02
N VAL A 292 11.63 -1.32 10.43
CA VAL A 292 11.82 -2.74 10.80
C VAL A 292 13.01 -2.83 11.77
N PRO A 293 12.79 -3.13 13.06
CA PRO A 293 13.86 -3.19 14.05
C PRO A 293 14.78 -4.39 13.83
N ALA A 294 15.94 -4.41 14.52
CA ALA A 294 16.83 -5.56 14.54
C ALA A 294 16.07 -6.85 14.95
N GLY A 295 16.27 -7.93 14.19
CA GLY A 295 15.55 -9.19 14.37
C GLY A 295 14.11 -9.19 13.84
N GLY A 296 13.57 -8.04 13.43
CA GLY A 296 12.31 -7.94 12.71
C GLY A 296 12.46 -8.35 11.25
N ALA A 297 11.39 -8.93 10.70
CA ALA A 297 11.33 -9.38 9.32
C ALA A 297 9.99 -9.01 8.68
N VAL A 298 10.05 -8.44 7.48
CA VAL A 298 8.90 -8.19 6.61
C VAL A 298 9.05 -9.04 5.34
N THR A 299 7.99 -9.72 4.94
CA THR A 299 7.95 -10.45 3.66
C THR A 299 7.00 -9.76 2.70
N VAL A 300 7.50 -9.35 1.54
CA VAL A 300 6.69 -8.86 0.42
C VAL A 300 6.65 -9.97 -0.63
N THR A 301 5.46 -10.52 -0.85
CA THR A 301 5.24 -11.62 -1.80
C THR A 301 5.25 -11.09 -3.26
N PRO A 302 5.21 -11.96 -4.29
CA PRO A 302 5.22 -11.51 -5.69
C PRO A 302 4.11 -10.54 -6.10
N THR A 303 2.95 -10.62 -5.44
CA THR A 303 1.81 -9.71 -5.63
C THR A 303 1.91 -8.45 -4.78
N GLY A 304 2.75 -8.50 -3.74
CA GLY A 304 2.88 -7.43 -2.75
C GLY A 304 3.53 -6.17 -3.29
N SER A 305 3.03 -5.04 -2.83
CA SER A 305 3.59 -3.73 -3.14
C SER A 305 3.68 -2.86 -1.89
N ILE A 306 4.82 -2.20 -1.69
CA ILE A 306 4.96 -1.10 -0.72
C ILE A 306 5.24 0.16 -1.54
N THR A 307 4.38 1.16 -1.38
CA THR A 307 4.43 2.39 -2.17
C THR A 307 4.23 3.63 -1.30
N GLY A 308 4.40 4.82 -1.89
CA GLY A 308 4.11 6.11 -1.28
C GLY A 308 5.36 6.92 -0.94
N ASP A 309 5.14 8.17 -0.55
CA ASP A 309 6.21 9.15 -0.37
C ASP A 309 6.93 9.03 1.00
N GLY A 310 6.59 8.03 1.81
CA GLY A 310 7.24 7.74 3.08
C GLY A 310 8.57 6.98 2.92
N ALA A 311 9.27 6.81 4.04
CA ALA A 311 10.56 6.13 4.08
C ALA A 311 10.46 4.70 4.67
N LEU A 312 11.33 3.81 4.21
CA LEU A 312 11.55 2.49 4.81
C LEU A 312 12.92 2.46 5.49
N GLY A 313 13.01 1.90 6.69
CA GLY A 313 14.26 1.91 7.47
C GLY A 313 14.32 0.88 8.60
N GLY A 314 15.34 1.03 9.46
CA GLY A 314 15.61 0.16 10.61
C GLY A 314 16.68 -0.90 10.33
N ALA A 315 17.06 -1.68 11.36
CA ALA A 315 18.16 -2.66 11.30
C ALA A 315 17.70 -4.10 10.98
N GLY A 316 16.43 -4.27 10.59
CA GLY A 316 15.83 -5.57 10.30
C GLY A 316 16.04 -6.04 8.87
N THR A 317 15.22 -7.01 8.47
CA THR A 317 15.23 -7.60 7.13
C THR A 317 13.91 -7.38 6.40
N LEU A 318 13.99 -7.14 5.10
CA LEU A 318 12.84 -7.08 4.21
C LEU A 318 13.11 -8.02 3.03
N ALA A 319 12.36 -9.12 2.95
CA ALA A 319 12.41 -10.06 1.84
C ALA A 319 11.42 -9.63 0.76
N ASN A 320 11.92 -9.01 -0.30
CA ASN A 320 11.14 -8.46 -1.41
C ASN A 320 11.11 -9.41 -2.60
N SER A 321 9.96 -10.01 -2.87
CA SER A 321 9.66 -10.67 -4.15
C SER A 321 8.68 -9.87 -5.02
N GLY A 322 8.16 -8.76 -4.50
CA GLY A 322 7.19 -7.89 -5.15
C GLY A 322 7.83 -6.57 -5.58
N THR A 323 7.17 -5.46 -5.25
CA THR A 323 7.58 -4.11 -5.68
C THR A 323 7.71 -3.14 -4.52
N LEU A 324 8.80 -2.36 -4.48
CA LEU A 324 8.95 -1.21 -3.58
C LEU A 324 9.07 0.08 -4.40
N THR A 325 8.19 1.05 -4.15
CA THR A 325 8.15 2.37 -4.80
C THR A 325 7.98 3.46 -3.75
N VAL A 326 9.06 3.74 -3.03
CA VAL A 326 9.07 4.66 -1.88
C VAL A 326 10.06 5.80 -2.05
N ALA A 327 9.90 6.88 -1.29
CA ALA A 327 10.78 8.05 -1.39
C ALA A 327 12.24 7.73 -1.03
N SER A 328 12.45 6.90 -0.01
CA SER A 328 13.78 6.41 0.35
C SER A 328 13.74 5.06 1.07
N ILE A 329 14.81 4.30 0.88
CA ILE A 329 15.12 3.10 1.65
C ILE A 329 16.50 3.33 2.22
N ASP A 330 16.59 4.09 3.32
CA ASP A 330 17.85 4.40 3.99
C ASP A 330 17.61 4.87 5.44
N SER A 331 18.65 4.69 6.26
CA SER A 331 18.71 4.83 7.72
C SER A 331 18.05 6.09 8.31
N VAL A 332 16.90 5.93 8.97
CA VAL A 332 16.45 6.90 9.99
C VAL A 332 15.77 6.18 11.17
N GLU A 333 16.10 6.68 12.37
CA GLU A 333 15.80 6.24 13.75
C GLU A 333 16.39 4.88 14.18
N ASN A 334 17.25 4.91 15.21
CA ASN A 334 18.00 3.79 15.82
C ASN A 334 19.25 3.24 15.08
N GLY A 335 19.78 3.92 14.07
CA GLY A 335 21.19 3.77 13.65
C GLY A 335 21.56 2.51 12.87
N GLY A 336 20.60 1.82 12.25
CA GLY A 336 20.85 0.66 11.38
C GLY A 336 20.32 0.82 9.94
N THR A 337 20.87 0.01 9.04
CA THR A 337 20.48 -0.05 7.61
C THR A 337 19.53 -1.22 7.39
N LEU A 338 18.44 -0.98 6.67
CA LEU A 338 17.45 -2.02 6.38
C LEU A 338 18.03 -2.99 5.34
N ALA A 339 18.11 -4.26 5.70
CA ALA A 339 18.61 -5.29 4.78
C ALA A 339 17.47 -5.73 3.84
N VAL A 340 17.46 -5.17 2.63
CA VAL A 340 16.51 -5.57 1.56
C VAL A 340 17.10 -6.69 0.72
N ALA A 341 16.46 -7.87 0.76
CA ALA A 341 16.83 -9.06 0.01
C ALA A 341 15.78 -9.38 -1.06
N GLY A 342 16.20 -9.84 -2.24
CA GLY A 342 15.30 -9.99 -3.39
C GLY A 342 14.91 -8.64 -3.98
N ASN A 343 14.61 -8.59 -5.28
CA ASN A 343 14.25 -7.38 -6.04
C ASN A 343 14.93 -6.12 -5.48
N ASN A 344 16.25 -6.07 -5.60
CA ASN A 344 17.13 -5.00 -5.14
C ASN A 344 18.37 -5.03 -6.04
N TYR A 345 18.29 -4.31 -7.15
CA TYR A 345 19.26 -4.40 -8.25
C TYR A 345 19.77 -3.02 -8.64
N VAL A 346 21.00 -2.96 -9.13
CA VAL A 346 21.57 -1.78 -9.78
C VAL A 346 21.59 -2.00 -11.29
N VAL A 347 20.85 -1.17 -12.02
CA VAL A 347 20.90 -1.11 -13.48
C VAL A 347 21.75 0.07 -13.89
N THR A 348 22.90 -0.22 -14.48
CA THR A 348 23.82 0.80 -15.02
C THR A 348 23.49 1.05 -16.47
N PHE A 349 23.17 2.30 -16.80
CA PHE A 349 22.91 2.80 -18.13
C PHE A 349 24.16 3.47 -18.67
N ASP A 350 24.96 2.71 -19.42
CA ASP A 350 26.15 3.20 -20.08
C ASP A 350 25.79 3.94 -21.37
N SER A 351 26.12 5.23 -21.44
CA SER A 351 25.87 6.05 -22.64
C SER A 351 26.64 5.56 -23.87
N ASN A 352 27.58 4.62 -23.69
CA ASN A 352 28.37 3.98 -24.73
C ASN A 352 29.11 5.00 -25.62
N HIS A 353 29.35 6.19 -25.06
CA HIS A 353 29.99 7.32 -25.70
C HIS A 353 30.37 8.37 -24.66
N VAL A 354 31.60 8.88 -24.73
CA VAL A 354 32.15 9.84 -23.75
C VAL A 354 31.49 11.22 -23.84
N ASP A 355 31.05 11.62 -25.03
CA ASP A 355 30.41 12.92 -25.27
C ASP A 355 28.88 12.93 -25.12
N ALA A 356 28.28 11.81 -24.69
CA ALA A 356 26.84 11.73 -24.50
C ALA A 356 26.40 12.37 -23.16
N ALA A 357 25.24 13.02 -23.16
CA ALA A 357 24.71 13.75 -22.01
C ALA A 357 23.25 13.37 -21.67
N PRO A 358 22.91 12.98 -20.42
CA PRO A 358 23.86 12.76 -19.33
C PRO A 358 24.82 11.61 -19.63
N ALA A 359 25.98 11.63 -18.98
CA ALA A 359 26.92 10.52 -18.98
C ALA A 359 26.28 9.28 -18.34
N SER A 360 26.98 8.14 -18.39
CA SER A 360 26.52 6.89 -17.82
C SER A 360 25.98 7.04 -16.40
N THR A 361 24.76 6.55 -16.16
CA THR A 361 24.04 6.69 -14.88
C THR A 361 23.69 5.31 -14.31
N ALA A 362 23.45 5.22 -13.00
CA ALA A 362 22.96 4.01 -12.38
C ALA A 362 21.63 4.27 -11.69
N GLN A 363 20.69 3.34 -11.81
CA GLN A 363 19.40 3.36 -11.13
C GLN A 363 19.29 2.13 -10.24
N ARG A 364 18.82 2.33 -9.01
CA ARG A 364 18.50 1.23 -8.10
C ARG A 364 17.03 0.85 -8.27
N VAL A 365 16.74 -0.42 -8.44
CA VAL A 365 15.43 -0.96 -8.80
C VAL A 365 15.01 -1.99 -7.77
N TYR A 366 13.85 -1.75 -7.13
CA TYR A 366 13.30 -2.65 -6.12
C TYR A 366 12.09 -3.46 -6.62
N ALA A 367 12.13 -3.85 -7.90
CA ALA A 367 11.06 -4.56 -8.60
C ALA A 367 11.64 -5.45 -9.70
N ALA A 368 10.78 -6.26 -10.32
CA ALA A 368 11.16 -7.18 -11.40
C ALA A 368 11.44 -6.49 -12.75
N SER A 369 11.08 -5.22 -12.92
CA SER A 369 11.34 -4.41 -14.13
C SER A 369 11.30 -2.92 -13.79
N LEU A 370 11.73 -2.05 -14.71
CA LEU A 370 11.61 -0.60 -14.53
C LEU A 370 10.16 -0.15 -14.58
N ASP A 371 9.33 -0.74 -15.44
CA ASP A 371 7.89 -0.46 -15.50
C ASP A 371 7.23 -0.77 -14.15
N ALA A 372 7.55 -1.91 -13.54
CA ALA A 372 7.03 -2.27 -12.21
C ALA A 372 7.51 -1.30 -11.12
N ALA A 373 8.75 -0.82 -11.22
CA ALA A 373 9.30 0.20 -10.32
C ALA A 373 8.83 1.63 -10.63
N LEU A 374 8.00 1.84 -11.66
CA LEU A 374 7.59 3.16 -12.15
C LEU A 374 8.79 4.06 -12.53
N LEU A 375 9.87 3.47 -13.02
CA LEU A 375 11.09 4.16 -13.44
C LEU A 375 11.15 4.31 -14.97
N ALA A 376 11.54 5.49 -15.43
CA ALA A 376 11.75 5.75 -16.84
C ALA A 376 13.15 5.34 -17.30
N LEU A 377 13.23 4.86 -18.56
CA LEU A 377 14.52 4.67 -19.23
C LEU A 377 15.24 6.02 -19.40
N PRO A 378 16.54 6.10 -19.08
CA PRO A 378 17.32 7.29 -19.40
C PRO A 378 17.35 7.54 -20.91
N ALA A 379 17.34 8.82 -21.28
CA ALA A 379 17.38 9.29 -22.66
C ALA A 379 18.56 10.23 -22.88
N PRO A 380 19.81 9.72 -22.90
CA PRO A 380 20.97 10.53 -23.24
C PRO A 380 20.90 11.08 -24.67
N THR A 381 21.59 12.19 -24.87
CA THR A 381 21.71 12.89 -26.15
C THR A 381 23.16 12.87 -26.62
N LEU A 382 23.37 12.76 -27.93
CA LEU A 382 24.69 12.76 -28.54
C LEU A 382 24.63 13.56 -29.85
N THR A 383 25.47 14.58 -29.98
CA THR A 383 25.47 15.47 -31.16
C THR A 383 25.65 14.67 -32.45
N GLY A 384 24.72 14.85 -33.39
CA GLY A 384 24.76 14.18 -34.69
C GLY A 384 24.28 12.72 -34.70
N ARG A 385 23.81 12.19 -33.55
CA ARG A 385 23.23 10.85 -33.44
C ARG A 385 21.92 10.87 -32.66
N THR A 386 21.10 9.86 -32.87
CA THR A 386 19.84 9.62 -32.16
C THR A 386 19.94 8.30 -31.42
N LEU A 387 19.55 8.30 -30.16
CA LEU A 387 19.42 7.08 -29.36
C LEU A 387 18.32 6.20 -29.96
N THR A 388 18.66 4.98 -30.36
CA THR A 388 17.69 3.99 -30.88
C THR A 388 17.17 3.06 -29.80
N GLY A 389 17.88 2.95 -28.67
CA GLY A 389 17.46 2.14 -27.52
C GLY A 389 18.64 1.71 -26.65
N TRP A 390 18.37 0.73 -25.79
CA TRP A 390 19.33 0.13 -24.87
C TRP A 390 19.57 -1.34 -25.24
N ASN A 391 20.80 -1.83 -25.08
CA ASN A 391 21.18 -3.20 -25.39
C ASN A 391 22.06 -3.81 -24.29
N THR A 392 21.98 -5.12 -24.10
CA THR A 392 22.79 -5.81 -23.07
C THR A 392 24.27 -5.94 -23.42
N LEU A 393 24.66 -5.66 -24.68
CA LEU A 393 26.05 -5.64 -25.13
C LEU A 393 26.40 -4.29 -25.77
N ALA A 394 27.62 -3.83 -25.55
CA ALA A 394 28.10 -2.52 -26.03
C ALA A 394 28.18 -2.41 -27.57
N ASP A 395 28.35 -3.53 -28.26
CA ASP A 395 28.37 -3.59 -29.72
C ASP A 395 26.96 -3.62 -30.35
N GLY A 396 25.91 -3.63 -29.53
CA GLY A 396 24.52 -3.69 -29.95
C GLY A 396 24.04 -5.08 -30.40
N THR A 397 24.86 -6.13 -30.27
CA THR A 397 24.51 -7.50 -30.70
C THR A 397 23.75 -8.30 -29.64
N GLY A 398 23.62 -7.75 -28.43
CA GLY A 398 22.88 -8.36 -27.33
C GLY A 398 21.37 -8.21 -27.50
N THR A 399 20.63 -8.49 -26.42
CA THR A 399 19.18 -8.33 -26.41
C THR A 399 18.78 -6.88 -26.16
N ALA A 400 17.71 -6.44 -26.81
CA ALA A 400 17.12 -5.14 -26.54
C ALA A 400 16.63 -5.06 -25.09
N PHE A 401 16.99 -3.98 -24.41
CA PHE A 401 16.53 -3.67 -23.05
C PHE A 401 15.47 -2.57 -23.13
N THR A 402 14.33 -2.84 -22.50
CA THR A 402 13.16 -1.95 -22.43
C THR A 402 12.74 -1.81 -20.97
N SER A 403 11.81 -0.92 -20.68
CA SER A 403 11.29 -0.78 -19.31
C SER A 403 10.55 -2.03 -18.80
N ALA A 404 10.04 -2.86 -19.72
CA ALA A 404 9.39 -4.15 -19.43
C ALA A 404 10.38 -5.32 -19.29
N THR A 405 11.67 -5.13 -19.57
CA THR A 405 12.65 -6.22 -19.49
C THR A 405 12.81 -6.69 -18.04
N SER A 406 12.73 -8.01 -17.83
CA SER A 406 12.88 -8.61 -16.50
C SER A 406 14.30 -8.44 -15.96
N ILE A 407 14.41 -8.02 -14.71
CA ILE A 407 15.67 -7.81 -13.98
C ILE A 407 15.75 -8.87 -12.89
N SER A 408 16.85 -9.60 -12.84
CA SER A 408 17.10 -10.66 -11.84
C SER A 408 18.46 -10.53 -11.15
N GLY A 409 19.18 -9.44 -11.40
CA GLY A 409 20.52 -9.18 -10.89
C GLY A 409 21.03 -7.82 -11.36
N ASP A 410 22.15 -7.38 -10.79
CA ASP A 410 22.85 -6.19 -11.27
C ASP A 410 23.29 -6.37 -12.72
N LEU A 411 23.07 -5.34 -13.55
CA LEU A 411 23.40 -5.42 -14.97
C LEU A 411 23.75 -4.04 -15.54
N THR A 412 24.57 -4.04 -16.59
CA THR A 412 24.89 -2.85 -17.38
C THR A 412 24.25 -2.98 -18.76
N VAL A 413 23.58 -1.92 -19.19
CA VAL A 413 23.04 -1.78 -20.54
C VAL A 413 23.69 -0.61 -21.25
N PHE A 414 23.81 -0.73 -22.56
CA PHE A 414 24.56 0.20 -23.40
C PHE A 414 23.62 0.89 -24.38
N ALA A 415 23.76 2.20 -24.51
CA ALA A 415 23.05 2.97 -25.51
C ALA A 415 23.46 2.52 -26.92
N VAL A 416 22.44 2.34 -27.77
CA VAL A 416 22.61 2.10 -29.21
C VAL A 416 22.26 3.38 -29.94
N TRP A 417 23.15 3.82 -30.83
CA TRP A 417 23.02 5.08 -31.57
C TRP A 417 22.88 4.80 -33.06
N ASN A 418 22.00 5.55 -33.76
CA ASN A 418 22.02 5.54 -35.21
C ASN A 418 23.31 6.19 -35.75
N ASN A 419 23.68 5.84 -36.99
CA ASN A 419 24.73 6.57 -37.69
C ASN A 419 24.19 7.94 -38.14
N PRO A 420 25.05 8.99 -38.16
CA PRO A 420 24.64 10.31 -38.63
C PRO A 420 24.07 10.19 -40.04
N THR A 421 22.88 10.75 -40.26
CA THR A 421 22.42 11.04 -41.62
C THR A 421 23.45 11.96 -42.26
N PRO A 422 24.05 11.58 -43.42
CA PRO A 422 25.02 12.44 -44.07
C PRO A 422 24.38 13.82 -44.37
N PRO A 423 25.15 14.91 -44.32
CA PRO A 423 24.64 16.23 -44.65
C PRO A 423 23.97 16.16 -46.03
N VAL A 424 22.72 16.61 -46.12
CA VAL A 424 22.13 16.93 -47.43
C VAL A 424 22.91 18.12 -47.98
N THR A 425 23.94 17.86 -48.77
CA THR A 425 24.58 18.90 -49.58
C THR A 425 23.51 19.43 -50.53
N PRO A 426 23.12 20.72 -50.45
CA PRO A 426 22.21 21.30 -51.43
C PRO A 426 22.81 21.07 -52.81
N ALA A 427 22.05 20.51 -53.73
CA ALA A 427 22.49 20.35 -55.11
C ALA A 427 22.94 21.73 -55.65
N PRO A 428 24.10 21.82 -56.31
CA PRO A 428 24.50 23.07 -56.98
C PRO A 428 23.36 23.52 -57.90
N PRO A 429 23.09 24.82 -58.04
CA PRO A 429 22.06 25.29 -58.97
C PRO A 429 22.38 24.74 -60.36
N ALA A 430 21.39 24.14 -61.01
CA ALA A 430 21.54 23.64 -62.36
C ALA A 430 22.02 24.78 -63.27
N GLY A 431 23.26 24.67 -63.74
CA GLY A 431 23.85 25.58 -64.71
C GLY A 431 23.09 25.48 -66.03
N GLY A 432 22.17 26.42 -66.25
CA GLY A 432 21.58 26.67 -67.56
C GLY A 432 22.62 27.36 -68.44
N GLY A 433 23.15 26.62 -69.42
CA GLY A 433 23.96 27.19 -70.49
C GLY A 433 23.11 28.06 -71.42
N ALA A 434 23.61 29.25 -71.72
CA ALA A 434 23.22 30.00 -72.91
C ALA A 434 24.50 30.64 -73.50
N ALA A 435 24.70 30.43 -74.80
CA ALA A 435 25.90 30.77 -75.53
C ALA A 435 25.98 32.25 -75.93
N VAL A 436 27.22 32.76 -75.84
CA VAL A 436 27.95 33.89 -76.46
C VAL A 436 27.23 34.85 -77.44
N PRO A 437 27.70 36.11 -77.50
CA PRO A 437 28.35 36.56 -78.73
C PRO A 437 29.73 37.24 -78.54
N ALA A 438 30.54 37.14 -79.59
CA ALA A 438 31.98 37.36 -79.61
C ALA A 438 32.44 38.82 -79.84
N ALA A 439 33.76 38.97 -79.65
CA ALA A 439 34.69 40.03 -80.06
C ALA A 439 34.95 41.19 -79.08
N ASP A 440 36.19 41.33 -78.60
CA ASP A 440 37.17 42.19 -79.27
C ASP A 440 38.62 41.85 -78.84
N SER A 441 39.52 41.93 -79.80
CA SER A 441 40.96 41.78 -79.74
C SER A 441 41.63 43.08 -79.30
N GLY A 442 42.27 43.10 -78.12
CA GLY A 442 42.95 44.29 -77.61
C GLY A 442 44.18 43.97 -76.77
N THR A 443 45.30 44.53 -77.18
CA THR A 443 46.67 44.35 -76.70
C THR A 443 46.93 44.71 -75.23
N GLY A 444 47.75 43.89 -74.56
CA GLY A 444 48.82 44.24 -73.59
C GLY A 444 48.56 45.26 -72.47
N ARG A 445 48.85 44.85 -71.21
CA ARG A 445 49.75 45.53 -70.26
C ARG A 445 49.68 44.93 -68.84
N THR A 446 50.84 44.44 -68.39
CA THR A 446 51.46 44.54 -67.05
C THR A 446 50.64 44.39 -65.76
N LEU A 447 51.13 43.49 -64.89
CA LEU A 447 50.89 43.46 -63.44
C LEU A 447 51.23 44.80 -62.76
N PRO A 448 50.56 45.12 -61.64
CA PRO A 448 51.31 45.62 -60.49
C PRO A 448 50.97 44.89 -59.18
N GLN A 449 52.02 44.53 -58.46
CA GLN A 449 52.03 44.46 -57.00
C GLN A 449 51.78 45.86 -56.43
N THR A 450 50.98 45.95 -55.36
CA THR A 450 51.21 46.91 -54.29
C THR A 450 50.93 46.22 -52.97
N GLY A 451 52.00 45.85 -52.26
CA GLY A 451 51.94 45.70 -50.82
C GLY A 451 51.93 47.06 -50.15
N VAL A 452 51.39 47.12 -48.93
CA VAL A 452 51.87 47.99 -47.85
C VAL A 452 51.40 47.41 -46.52
N ASP A 453 52.39 47.05 -45.70
CA ASP A 453 52.29 46.85 -44.25
C ASP A 453 52.16 48.21 -43.53
N ALA A 454 51.44 48.24 -42.40
CA ALA A 454 51.64 49.08 -41.20
C ALA A 454 50.43 48.90 -40.26
N SER A 455 50.49 48.89 -38.93
CA SER A 455 51.55 48.84 -37.91
C SER A 455 50.82 48.81 -36.57
N LEU A 456 51.34 48.05 -35.59
CA LEU A 456 50.91 48.05 -34.19
C LEU A 456 51.29 49.37 -33.48
N GLY A 457 50.43 49.88 -32.58
CA GLY A 457 50.95 50.71 -31.48
C GLY A 457 49.97 51.50 -30.59
N TRP A 458 49.89 51.05 -29.33
CA TRP A 458 49.85 51.80 -28.04
C TRP A 458 48.75 52.84 -27.75
N LEU A 459 47.99 52.61 -26.66
CA LEU A 459 47.97 53.55 -25.52
C LEU A 459 47.55 52.83 -24.22
N ALA A 460 48.39 52.95 -23.19
CA ALA A 460 48.08 52.65 -21.80
C ALA A 460 47.91 53.96 -21.03
N LEU A 461 46.95 54.03 -20.10
CA LEU A 461 47.15 54.77 -18.85
C LEU A 461 46.18 54.30 -17.75
N ALA A 462 46.76 53.98 -16.60
CA ALA A 462 46.11 53.56 -15.37
C ALA A 462 45.73 54.77 -14.48
N LEU A 463 44.79 54.57 -13.57
CA LEU A 463 44.79 55.27 -12.27
C LEU A 463 44.04 54.45 -11.19
N LEU A 464 44.73 54.31 -10.06
CA LEU A 464 44.35 53.65 -8.80
C LEU A 464 43.33 54.46 -7.98
N GLY A 465 42.57 53.76 -7.14
CA GLY A 465 41.89 54.31 -5.96
C GLY A 465 41.51 53.21 -4.96
N LEU A 466 42.27 53.10 -3.87
CA LEU A 466 42.00 52.26 -2.68
C LEU A 466 40.84 52.83 -1.84
N GLY A 467 40.11 51.94 -1.14
CA GLY A 467 39.26 52.34 -0.01
C GLY A 467 38.57 51.15 0.68
N ALA A 468 39.06 50.74 1.84
CA ALA A 468 38.46 49.74 2.73
C ALA A 468 37.40 50.36 3.66
N ALA A 469 36.38 49.60 4.08
CA ALA A 469 35.87 49.55 5.47
C ALA A 469 34.60 48.67 5.65
N ALA A 470 34.72 47.70 6.56
CA ALA A 470 33.82 47.32 7.67
C ALA A 470 32.29 47.23 7.51
N GLY A 471 31.76 46.04 7.81
CA GLY A 471 30.76 45.79 8.86
C GLY A 471 29.27 46.02 8.54
N VAL A 472 28.44 45.00 8.75
CA VAL A 472 27.39 44.97 9.80
C VAL A 472 26.57 43.68 9.68
N VAL A 473 26.48 42.99 10.82
CA VAL A 473 25.57 41.89 11.15
C VAL A 473 24.17 42.46 11.40
N SER A 474 23.12 41.82 10.88
CA SER A 474 21.79 41.92 11.51
C SER A 474 21.04 40.58 11.50
N ARG A 475 21.08 39.92 12.66
CA ARG A 475 19.99 39.07 13.13
C ARG A 475 18.81 39.98 13.46
N ARG A 476 17.59 39.61 13.08
CA ARG A 476 16.39 40.00 13.83
C ARG A 476 15.52 38.77 14.08
N ARG A 477 15.54 38.34 15.35
CA ARG A 477 14.40 37.71 16.02
C ARG A 477 13.47 38.83 16.47
N GLU A 478 12.18 38.67 16.28
CA GLU A 478 11.16 39.32 17.12
C GLU A 478 10.37 38.20 17.83
N ARG A 479 10.64 38.05 19.14
CA ARG A 479 9.65 37.72 20.17
C ARG A 479 8.80 39.00 20.36
N THR A 480 7.52 38.95 20.71
CA THR A 480 6.98 38.70 22.06
C THR A 480 5.47 38.48 21.96
N GLN A 481 4.94 37.39 22.52
CA GLN A 481 4.22 37.31 23.82
C GLN A 481 2.92 38.12 23.92
N GLY A 482 1.83 37.37 24.02
CA GLY A 482 0.64 37.61 24.83
C GLY A 482 0.29 36.29 25.52
#